data_AF-A0A846HUA1-F1
#
_entry.id   AF-A0A846HUA1-F1
#
_cell.length_a   1.000
_cell.length_b   1.000
_cell.length_c   1.000
_cell.angle_alpha   90.00
_cell.angle_beta   90.00
_cell.angle_gamma   90.00
#
_symmetry.space_group_name_H-M   'P 1'
#
loop_
_entity.id
_entity.type
_entity.pdbx_description
1 polymer ?
#
loop_
_entity_poly.entity_id
_entity_poly.type
_entity_poly.pdbx_seq_one_letter_code
_entity_poly.pdbx_strand_id
1 'polypeptide(L)'
;MLFLGEDSLAEGFSVIGFETHPNPAPADVDRVFRDLLAGRDQAFVIVDDAVMNMDVEHLKRVRREGGRIVVVAVPPLAAPPKLGSEVADRLASMFGAGL
;
A
#
# COMPACT_ATOMS: atom_id res chain seq x y z
N MET A 1 1.37 12.45 -4.09
CA MET A 1 1.49 11.04 -4.52
C MET A 1 2.60 10.44 -3.69
N LEU A 2 2.36 9.32 -3.03
CA LEU A 2 3.29 8.75 -2.06
C LEU A 2 3.64 7.31 -2.43
N PHE A 3 4.88 6.93 -2.20
CA PHE A 3 5.35 5.55 -2.28
C PHE A 3 5.96 5.14 -0.94
N LEU A 4 5.55 3.98 -0.41
CA LEU A 4 6.11 3.38 0.81
C LEU A 4 6.46 1.92 0.53
N GLY A 5 7.73 1.54 0.64
CA GLY A 5 8.14 0.17 0.36
C GLY A 5 9.63 0.02 0.15
N GLU A 6 10.02 -1.05 -0.52
CA GLU A 6 11.41 -1.41 -0.79
C GLU A 6 12.20 -0.26 -1.43
N ASP A 7 13.45 -0.08 -1.00
CA ASP A 7 14.37 0.96 -1.48
C ASP A 7 14.52 0.98 -3.01
N SER A 8 14.65 -0.21 -3.61
CA SER A 8 14.80 -0.38 -5.06
C SER A 8 13.59 0.16 -5.85
N LEU A 9 12.38 -0.01 -5.32
CA LEU A 9 11.17 0.56 -5.90
C LEU A 9 11.07 2.07 -5.63
N ALA A 10 11.43 2.50 -4.41
CA ALA A 10 11.43 3.90 -4.03
C ALA A 10 12.31 4.75 -4.95
N GLU A 11 13.49 4.26 -5.31
CA GLU A 11 14.38 4.92 -6.28
C GLU A 11 13.65 5.21 -7.60
N GLY A 12 12.98 4.21 -8.18
CA GLY A 12 12.23 4.37 -9.43
C GLY A 12 11.05 5.36 -9.31
N PHE A 13 10.30 5.30 -8.21
CA PHE A 13 9.17 6.20 -7.97
C PHE A 13 9.60 7.66 -7.72
N SER A 14 10.78 7.87 -7.13
CA SER A 14 11.32 9.22 -6.89
C SER A 14 11.53 9.99 -8.20
N VAL A 15 11.97 9.31 -9.26
CA VAL A 15 12.26 9.90 -10.58
C VAL A 15 11.00 10.44 -11.26
N ILE A 16 9.83 9.89 -10.93
CA ILE A 16 8.53 10.30 -11.49
C ILE A 16 7.72 11.19 -10.54
N GLY A 17 8.36 11.75 -9.51
CA GLY A 17 7.76 12.78 -8.65
C GLY A 17 6.90 12.28 -7.49
N PHE A 18 7.04 11.01 -7.11
CA PHE A 18 6.45 10.53 -5.85
C PHE A 18 7.29 11.02 -4.66
N GLU A 19 6.60 11.39 -3.58
CA GLU A 19 7.22 11.41 -2.26
C GLU A 19 7.47 9.96 -1.83
N THR A 20 8.70 9.62 -1.48
CA THR A 20 9.11 8.23 -1.25
C THR A 20 9.55 8.01 0.19
N HIS A 21 9.13 6.90 0.77
CA HIS A 21 9.56 6.41 2.07
C HIS A 21 10.16 5.00 1.89
N PRO A 22 11.49 4.88 1.71
CA PRO A 22 12.14 3.59 1.53
C PRO A 22 12.22 2.81 2.85
N ASN A 23 11.94 1.50 2.78
CA ASN A 23 11.98 0.53 3.88
C ASN A 23 11.37 1.06 5.20
N PRO A 24 10.13 1.58 5.20
CA PRO A 24 9.59 2.26 6.36
C PRO A 24 9.30 1.28 7.50
N ALA A 25 9.56 1.68 8.74
CA ALA A 25 9.11 0.91 9.89
C ALA A 25 7.59 1.06 10.07
N PRO A 26 6.90 0.11 10.74
CA PRO A 26 5.46 0.21 10.96
C PRO A 26 5.00 1.53 11.61
N ALA A 27 5.82 2.10 12.51
CA ALA A 27 5.54 3.39 13.13
C ALA A 27 5.58 4.57 12.15
N ASP A 28 6.45 4.51 11.14
CA ASP A 28 6.53 5.53 10.08
C ASP A 28 5.33 5.45 9.16
N VAL A 29 4.94 4.22 8.77
CA VAL A 29 3.73 3.96 7.98
C VAL A 29 2.51 4.51 8.72
N ASP A 30 2.36 4.19 10.01
CA ASP A 30 1.25 4.68 10.82
C ASP A 30 1.19 6.20 10.89
N ARG A 31 2.34 6.84 11.09
CA ARG A 31 2.46 8.30 11.11
C ARG A 31 2.01 8.91 9.79
N VAL A 32 2.50 8.43 8.65
CA VAL A 32 2.14 8.96 7.33
C VAL A 32 0.62 8.87 7.11
N PHE A 33 0.00 7.72 7.36
CA PHE A 33 -1.44 7.57 7.16
C PHE A 33 -2.28 8.37 8.17
N ARG A 34 -1.82 8.50 9.42
CA ARG A 34 -2.46 9.36 10.42
C ARG A 34 -2.45 10.82 10.00
N ASP A 35 -1.31 11.30 9.51
CA ASP A 35 -1.14 12.69 9.08
C ASP A 35 -2.04 12.98 7.87
N LEU A 36 -2.11 12.08 6.88
CA LEU A 36 -3.03 12.20 5.73
C LEU A 36 -4.50 12.25 6.15
N LEU A 37 -4.90 11.40 7.11
CA LEU A 37 -6.27 11.40 7.64
C LEU A 37 -6.59 12.70 8.37
N ALA A 38 -5.68 13.20 9.21
CA ALA A 38 -5.83 14.43 9.97
C ALA A 38 -5.89 15.68 9.06
N GLY A 39 -5.06 15.71 8.02
CA GLY A 39 -5.05 16.74 6.98
C GLY A 39 -6.28 16.72 6.07
N ARG A 40 -7.05 15.62 6.10
CA ARG A 40 -8.15 15.33 5.16
C ARG A 40 -7.67 15.33 3.69
N ASP A 41 -6.43 14.92 3.47
CA ASP A 41 -5.78 14.98 2.17
C ASP A 41 -6.45 14.10 1.12
N GLN A 42 -6.24 14.48 -0.14
CA GLN A 42 -6.49 13.63 -1.30
C GLN A 42 -5.16 13.04 -1.76
N ALA A 43 -4.99 11.74 -1.59
CA ALA A 43 -3.71 11.08 -1.83
C ALA A 43 -3.87 9.80 -2.63
N PHE A 44 -2.98 9.61 -3.60
CA PHE A 44 -2.72 8.34 -4.23
C PHE A 44 -1.44 7.77 -3.62
N VAL A 45 -1.56 6.63 -2.94
CA VAL A 45 -0.49 5.99 -2.19
C VAL A 45 -0.24 4.61 -2.78
N ILE A 46 0.99 4.41 -3.25
CA ILE A 46 1.47 3.09 -3.66
C ILE A 46 2.26 2.52 -2.48
N VAL A 47 1.99 1.28 -2.14
CA VAL A 47 2.75 0.54 -1.15
C VAL A 47 3.24 -0.77 -1.77
N ASP A 48 4.33 -1.34 -1.28
CA ASP A 48 4.64 -2.73 -1.64
C ASP A 48 3.79 -3.73 -0.83
N ASP A 49 3.87 -5.01 -1.19
CA ASP A 49 3.15 -6.08 -0.48
C ASP A 49 3.56 -6.18 1.00
N ALA A 50 4.81 -5.86 1.36
CA ALA A 50 5.27 -5.95 2.75
C ALA A 50 4.58 -4.89 3.61
N VAL A 51 4.55 -3.64 3.15
CA VAL A 51 3.85 -2.51 3.79
C VAL A 51 2.34 -2.75 3.80
N MET A 52 1.76 -3.24 2.70
CA MET A 52 0.32 -3.55 2.62
C MET A 52 -0.13 -4.56 3.68
N ASN A 53 0.72 -5.53 4.01
CA ASN A 53 0.43 -6.59 4.98
C ASN A 53 0.83 -6.24 6.42
N MET A 54 1.39 -5.05 6.68
CA MET A 54 1.73 -4.65 8.06
C MET A 54 0.49 -4.48 8.93
N ASP A 55 0.62 -4.84 10.20
CA ASP A 55 -0.41 -4.56 11.21
C ASP A 55 -0.34 -3.10 11.67
N VAL A 56 -0.87 -2.21 10.83
CA VAL A 56 -0.88 -0.75 11.06
C VAL A 56 -2.33 -0.23 11.09
N GLU A 57 -2.70 0.42 12.18
CA GLU A 57 -4.08 0.86 12.45
C GLU A 57 -4.58 1.86 11.40
N HIS A 58 -3.82 2.93 11.15
CA HIS A 58 -4.26 3.99 10.23
C HIS A 58 -4.29 3.53 8.77
N LEU A 59 -3.38 2.63 8.37
CA LEU A 59 -3.42 1.98 7.04
C LEU A 59 -4.70 1.13 6.89
N LYS A 60 -5.01 0.27 7.87
CA LYS A 60 -6.25 -0.52 7.87
C LYS A 60 -7.50 0.35 7.81
N ARG A 61 -7.50 1.46 8.55
CA ARG A 61 -8.60 2.42 8.56
C ARG A 61 -8.82 3.05 7.18
N VAL A 62 -7.77 3.58 6.55
CA VAL A 62 -7.84 4.16 5.20
C VAL A 62 -8.39 3.14 4.19
N ARG A 63 -7.90 1.89 4.24
CA ARG A 63 -8.37 0.81 3.35
C ARG A 63 -9.86 0.48 3.51
N ARG A 64 -10.41 0.61 4.73
CA ARG A 64 -11.84 0.34 5.01
C ARG A 64 -12.75 1.52 4.68
N GLU A 65 -12.31 2.75 4.98
CA GLU A 65 -13.11 3.96 4.73
C GLU A 65 -13.16 4.29 3.23
N GLY A 66 -12.05 4.14 2.52
CA GLY A 66 -11.93 4.51 1.12
C GLY A 66 -12.19 6.02 0.88
N GLY A 67 -12.39 6.39 -0.39
CA GLY A 67 -12.74 7.76 -0.77
C GLY A 67 -11.53 8.61 -1.19
N ARG A 68 -11.06 9.52 -0.32
CA ARG A 68 -10.04 10.53 -0.68
C ARG A 68 -8.62 9.96 -0.78
N ILE A 69 -8.34 8.87 -0.09
CA ILE A 69 -7.03 8.23 -0.08
C ILE A 69 -7.17 6.88 -0.76
N VAL A 70 -6.52 6.73 -1.91
CA VAL A 70 -6.49 5.47 -2.66
C VAL A 70 -5.16 4.81 -2.40
N VAL A 71 -5.19 3.57 -1.90
CA VAL A 71 -4.00 2.77 -1.59
C VAL A 71 -3.94 1.57 -2.52
N VAL A 72 -2.82 1.38 -3.21
CA VAL A 72 -2.59 0.27 -4.13
C VAL A 72 -1.31 -0.46 -3.75
N ALA A 73 -1.34 -1.79 -3.77
CA ALA A 73 -0.16 -2.62 -3.60
C ALA A 73 0.55 -2.85 -4.94
N VAL A 74 1.89 -2.83 -4.93
CA VAL A 74 2.73 -3.31 -6.01
C VAL A 74 3.59 -4.48 -5.53
N PRO A 75 3.80 -5.51 -6.38
CA PRO A 75 4.64 -6.64 -6.00
C PRO A 75 6.11 -6.22 -5.93
N PRO A 76 6.93 -6.96 -5.15
CA PRO A 76 8.37 -6.76 -5.12
C PRO A 76 9.03 -7.04 -6.48
N LEU A 77 10.15 -6.40 -6.78
CA LEU A 77 10.88 -6.57 -8.05
C LEU A 77 11.60 -7.92 -8.15
N ALA A 78 12.11 -8.43 -7.02
CA ALA A 78 13.01 -9.58 -6.98
C ALA A 78 12.29 -10.95 -6.91
N ALA A 79 10.96 -10.99 -7.01
CA ALA A 79 10.19 -12.22 -6.93
C ALA A 79 9.11 -12.29 -8.02
N PRO A 80 8.69 -13.49 -8.44
CA PRO A 80 7.53 -13.64 -9.31
C PRO A 80 6.31 -12.97 -8.69
N PRO A 81 5.56 -12.14 -9.45
CA PRO A 81 4.40 -11.44 -8.91
C PRO A 81 3.36 -12.46 -8.47
N LYS A 82 2.92 -12.34 -7.22
CA LYS A 82 1.76 -13.07 -6.72
C LYS A 82 0.58 -12.10 -6.72
N LEU A 83 -0.54 -12.49 -7.33
CA LEU A 83 -1.79 -11.75 -7.14
C LEU A 83 -2.28 -11.99 -5.71
N GLY A 84 -1.75 -11.24 -4.76
CA GLY A 84 -2.30 -11.11 -3.41
C GLY A 84 -3.27 -9.94 -3.40
N SER A 85 -4.57 -10.21 -3.26
CA SER A 85 -5.56 -9.16 -3.08
C SER A 85 -6.67 -9.72 -2.22
N GLU A 86 -7.13 -8.93 -1.24
CA GLU A 86 -8.37 -9.27 -0.50
C GLU A 86 -9.54 -9.50 -1.46
N VAL A 87 -9.56 -8.83 -2.62
CA VAL A 87 -10.55 -9.09 -3.66
C VAL A 87 -10.35 -10.48 -4.25
N ALA A 88 -9.11 -10.86 -4.61
CA ALA A 88 -8.82 -12.19 -5.15
C ALA A 88 -9.14 -13.30 -4.14
N ASP A 89 -8.77 -13.11 -2.86
CA ASP A 89 -9.07 -14.05 -1.78
C ASP A 89 -10.58 -14.15 -1.56
N ARG A 90 -11.28 -13.02 -1.60
CA ARG A 90 -12.74 -12.98 -1.47
C ARG A 90 -13.44 -13.62 -2.66
N LEU A 91 -12.97 -13.38 -3.88
CA LEU A 91 -13.48 -14.05 -5.08
C LEU A 91 -13.22 -15.56 -5.00
N ALA A 92 -12.03 -15.99 -4.58
CA ALA A 92 -11.71 -17.42 -4.42
C ALA A 92 -12.58 -18.08 -3.33
N SER A 93 -12.85 -17.39 -2.22
CA SER A 93 -13.78 -17.92 -1.20
C SER A 93 -15.24 -17.93 -1.66
N MET A 94 -15.66 -17.02 -2.54
CA MET A 94 -17.02 -16.96 -3.09
C MET A 94 -17.25 -17.97 -4.22
N PHE A 95 -16.25 -18.21 -5.06
CA PHE A 95 -16.38 -18.97 -6.31
C PHE A 95 -15.56 -20.28 -6.35
N GLY A 96 -14.75 -20.56 -5.32
CA GLY A 96 -13.83 -21.70 -5.27
C GLY A 96 -12.48 -21.40 -5.94
N ALA A 97 -11.42 -22.08 -5.49
CA ALA A 97 -10.08 -21.96 -6.06
C ALA A 97 -10.02 -22.68 -7.42
N GLY A 98 -10.38 -21.96 -8.49
CA GLY A 98 -10.44 -22.51 -9.84
C GLY A 98 -10.94 -21.52 -10.88
N LEU A 99 -10.20 -20.43 -11.09
CA LEU A 99 -10.13 -19.71 -12.35
C LEU A 99 -8.65 -19.51 -12.70
#